data_AF-A0A1J3IRL8-F1
#
_entry.id   AF-A0A1J3IRL8-F1
#
_cell.length_a   1.000
_cell.length_b   1.000
_cell.length_c   1.000
_cell.angle_alpha   90.00
_cell.angle_beta   90.00
_cell.angle_gamma   90.00
#
_symmetry.space_group_name_H-M   'P 1'
#
loop_
_entity.id
_entity.type
_entity.pdbx_description
1 polymer ?
#
loop_
_entity_poly.entity_id
_entity_poly.type
_entity_poly.pdbx_seq_one_letter_code
_entity_poly.pdbx_strand_id
1 'polypeptide(L)'
;ALNRQVQAYIPGVAPVEFEDGDEVELKVNKLISVHTQLPYKYYSKLPFCAPEKIVDKAENLGEILLGDRIENSNYELVARESTKCKVLCKTPPLTAAQLKDLSDLVA
;
A
#
# COMPACT_ATOMS: atom_id res chain seq x y z
N ALA A 1 42.48 -4.03 9.91
CA ALA A 1 41.69 -5.27 9.87
C ALA A 1 40.26 -4.89 9.52
N LEU A 2 39.68 -5.51 8.49
CA LEU A 2 38.43 -5.11 7.85
C LEU A 2 37.24 -5.04 8.83
N ASN A 3 36.46 -3.96 8.74
CA ASN A 3 35.12 -3.84 9.30
C ASN A 3 34.21 -4.90 8.66
N ARG A 4 33.96 -5.98 9.41
CA ARG A 4 33.07 -7.05 8.99
C ARG A 4 31.62 -6.62 9.25
N GLN A 5 30.99 -5.93 8.30
CA GLN A 5 29.54 -5.75 8.35
C GLN A 5 28.90 -7.11 8.10
N VAL A 6 28.21 -7.64 9.11
CA VAL A 6 27.39 -8.85 8.96
C VAL A 6 26.11 -8.43 8.27
N GLN A 7 26.10 -8.53 6.94
CA GLN A 7 24.87 -8.39 6.16
C GLN A 7 24.04 -9.65 6.37
N ALA A 8 23.12 -9.61 7.32
CA ALA A 8 22.11 -10.66 7.45
C ALA A 8 21.21 -10.58 6.21
N TYR A 9 21.27 -11.59 5.33
CA TYR A 9 20.37 -11.69 4.20
C TYR A 9 18.98 -12.04 4.71
N ILE A 10 18.13 -11.02 4.83
CA ILE A 10 16.70 -11.21 5.04
C ILE A 10 16.05 -11.15 3.65
N PRO A 11 15.45 -12.25 3.15
CA PRO A 11 14.73 -12.24 1.89
C PRO A 11 13.66 -11.15 1.89
N GLY A 12 13.61 -10.33 0.83
CA GLY A 12 12.64 -9.24 0.70
C GLY A 12 13.00 -7.94 1.42
N VAL A 13 14.28 -7.73 1.78
CA VAL A 13 14.76 -6.50 2.45
C VAL A 13 15.94 -5.85 1.70
N ALA A 14 16.32 -6.44 0.56
CA ALA A 14 17.34 -5.84 -0.31
C ALA A 14 16.78 -4.57 -0.96
N PRO A 15 17.58 -3.48 -1.05
CA PRO A 15 17.16 -2.28 -1.74
C PRO A 15 16.93 -2.57 -3.23
N VAL A 16 15.89 -1.98 -3.79
CA VAL A 16 15.63 -1.97 -5.23
C VAL A 16 16.19 -0.67 -5.79
N GLU A 17 17.04 -0.78 -6.80
CA GLU A 17 17.56 0.35 -7.56
C GLU A 17 16.70 0.53 -8.81
N PHE A 18 16.45 1.79 -9.20
CA PHE A 18 15.65 2.15 -10.37
C PHE A 18 16.45 3.09 -11.27
N GLU A 19 16.38 2.87 -12.57
CA GLU A 19 16.90 3.77 -13.60
C GLU A 19 15.84 4.78 -14.04
N ASP A 20 16.29 5.79 -14.80
CA ASP A 20 15.39 6.81 -15.37
C ASP A 20 14.38 6.15 -16.32
N GLY A 21 13.09 6.32 -16.04
CA GLY A 21 12.00 5.74 -16.85
C GLY A 21 11.51 4.37 -16.39
N ASP A 22 12.09 3.80 -15.34
CA ASP A 22 11.60 2.53 -14.79
C ASP A 22 10.21 2.68 -14.15
N GLU A 23 9.36 1.66 -14.35
CA GLU A 23 8.10 1.55 -13.63
C GLU A 23 8.32 1.20 -12.16
N VAL A 24 7.73 1.99 -11.27
CA VAL A 24 7.81 1.79 -9.82
C VAL A 24 6.49 1.21 -9.34
N GLU A 25 6.50 -0.04 -8.89
CA GLU A 25 5.30 -0.70 -8.36
C GLU A 25 4.87 -0.04 -7.05
N LEU A 26 3.74 0.68 -7.07
CA LEU A 26 3.10 1.17 -5.85
C LEU A 26 2.12 0.12 -5.31
N LYS A 27 2.25 -0.18 -4.02
CA LYS A 27 1.37 -1.10 -3.29
C LYS A 27 0.63 -0.35 -2.20
N VAL A 28 -0.53 -0.86 -1.81
CA VAL A 28 -1.31 -0.35 -0.68
C VAL A 28 -1.26 -1.37 0.46
N ASN A 29 -1.32 -0.91 1.71
CA ASN A 29 -1.39 -1.77 2.89
C ASN A 29 -2.74 -1.60 3.58
N LYS A 30 -3.01 -2.44 4.58
CA LYS A 30 -4.17 -2.39 5.47
C LYS A 30 -4.41 -0.99 6.03
N LEU A 31 -5.69 -0.68 6.23
CA LEU A 31 -6.13 0.50 6.95
C LEU A 31 -6.04 0.23 8.45
N ILE A 32 -5.38 1.14 9.15
CA ILE A 32 -5.29 1.14 10.61
C ILE A 32 -5.90 2.43 11.17
N SER A 33 -6.49 2.33 12.35
CA SER A 33 -6.97 3.46 13.12
C SER A 33 -6.69 3.21 14.59
N VAL A 34 -6.52 4.29 15.35
CA VAL A 34 -6.39 4.25 16.81
C VAL A 34 -7.70 3.83 17.49
N HIS A 35 -8.83 3.93 16.79
CA HIS A 35 -10.16 3.61 17.31
C HIS A 35 -10.59 2.16 17.02
N THR A 36 -9.98 1.53 16.02
CA THR A 36 -10.35 0.18 15.57
C THR A 36 -9.38 -0.85 16.09
N GLN A 37 -9.90 -1.93 16.71
CA GLN A 37 -9.06 -2.99 17.28
C GLN A 37 -8.41 -3.89 16.21
N LEU A 38 -8.99 -3.97 15.02
CA LEU A 38 -8.51 -4.83 13.93
C LEU A 38 -8.30 -4.00 12.65
N PRO A 39 -7.18 -4.23 11.91
CA PRO A 39 -6.98 -3.61 10.62
C PRO A 39 -8.00 -4.07 9.57
N TYR A 40 -8.33 -3.19 8.62
CA TYR A 40 -9.18 -3.49 7.47
C TYR A 40 -8.37 -3.60 6.19
N LYS A 41 -8.82 -4.43 5.24
CA LYS A 41 -8.25 -4.45 3.88
C LYS A 41 -8.47 -3.09 3.21
N TYR A 42 -7.51 -2.63 2.41
CA TYR A 42 -7.51 -1.30 1.82
C TYR A 42 -8.80 -1.02 1.04
N TYR A 43 -9.20 -1.94 0.17
CA TYR A 43 -10.38 -1.80 -0.70
C TYR A 43 -11.71 -2.27 -0.09
N SER A 44 -11.76 -2.61 1.20
CA SER A 44 -12.93 -3.33 1.76
C SER A 44 -14.06 -2.46 2.29
N LYS A 45 -13.75 -1.32 2.89
CA LYS A 45 -14.72 -0.48 3.62
C LYS A 45 -14.90 0.90 3.02
N LEU A 46 -13.83 1.48 2.51
CA LEU A 46 -13.83 2.80 1.92
C LEU A 46 -13.96 2.72 0.40
N PRO A 47 -14.66 3.67 -0.24
CA PRO A 47 -14.84 3.69 -1.69
C PRO A 47 -13.62 4.26 -2.38
N PHE A 48 -12.49 3.59 -2.24
CA PHE A 48 -11.29 3.91 -3.01
C PHE A 48 -11.41 3.38 -4.45
N CYS A 49 -10.59 3.94 -5.34
CA CYS A 49 -10.42 3.40 -6.68
C CYS A 49 -9.79 2.00 -6.58
N ALA A 50 -10.57 0.96 -6.84
CA ALA A 50 -10.09 -0.42 -6.81
C ALA A 50 -9.64 -0.90 -8.20
N PRO A 51 -8.60 -1.73 -8.30
CA PRO A 51 -8.29 -2.48 -9.53
C PRO A 51 -9.43 -3.44 -9.88
N GLU A 52 -9.52 -3.84 -11.15
CA GLU A 52 -10.45 -4.91 -11.58
C GLU A 52 -10.22 -6.22 -10.81
N LYS A 53 -8.95 -6.50 -10.52
CA LYS A 53 -8.53 -7.65 -9.72
C LYS A 53 -7.60 -7.20 -8.59
N ILE A 54 -8.03 -7.48 -7.37
CA ILE A 54 -7.21 -7.30 -6.17
C ILE A 54 -6.37 -8.57 -5.98
N VAL A 55 -5.05 -8.37 -5.88
CA VAL A 55 -4.06 -9.41 -5.69
C VAL A 55 -3.27 -9.09 -4.43
N ASP A 56 -3.26 -10.03 -3.48
CA ASP A 56 -2.42 -9.93 -2.29
C ASP A 56 -0.94 -10.06 -2.70
N LYS A 57 -0.10 -9.13 -2.25
CA LYS A 57 1.35 -9.13 -2.40
C LYS A 57 1.94 -9.46 -1.04
N ALA A 58 2.57 -10.62 -0.90
CA ALA A 58 3.31 -10.96 0.31
C ALA A 58 4.76 -10.49 0.16
N GLU A 59 5.24 -9.75 1.13
CA GLU A 59 6.63 -9.28 1.21
C GLU A 59 7.41 -10.13 2.22
N ASN A 60 8.44 -9.57 2.84
CA ASN A 60 9.32 -10.28 3.74
C ASN A 60 8.59 -10.88 4.97
N LEU A 61 9.26 -11.82 5.62
CA LEU A 61 8.73 -12.53 6.79
C LEU A 61 8.31 -11.58 7.93
N GLY A 62 8.99 -10.45 8.10
CA GLY A 62 8.65 -9.46 9.13
C GLY A 62 7.26 -8.88 8.94
N GLU A 63 6.93 -8.49 7.71
CA GLU A 63 5.63 -7.93 7.34
C GLU A 63 4.50 -8.96 7.50
N ILE A 64 4.78 -10.22 7.21
CA ILE A 64 3.84 -11.33 7.48
C ILE A 64 3.57 -11.45 8.99
N LEU A 65 4.61 -11.40 9.83
CA LEU A 65 4.47 -11.52 11.29
C LEU A 65 3.76 -10.31 11.91
N LEU A 66 3.92 -9.12 11.33
CA LEU A 66 3.20 -7.90 11.71
C LEU A 66 1.77 -7.86 11.15
N GLY A 67 1.37 -8.89 10.40
CA GLY A 67 0.03 -9.03 9.83
C GLY A 67 -0.27 -7.98 8.77
N ASP A 68 0.73 -7.57 7.98
CA ASP A 68 0.51 -6.70 6.83
C ASP A 68 -0.34 -7.40 5.77
N ARG A 69 -1.19 -6.59 5.12
CA ARG A 69 -2.07 -7.01 4.04
C ARG A 69 -1.84 -6.07 2.88
N ILE A 70 -0.79 -6.38 2.13
CA ILE A 70 -0.36 -5.56 1.01
C ILE A 70 -1.12 -6.04 -0.23
N GLU A 71 -1.71 -5.10 -0.96
CA GLU A 71 -2.51 -5.34 -2.16
C GLU A 71 -1.97 -4.45 -3.30
N ASN A 72 -2.21 -4.85 -4.55
CA ASN A 72 -1.83 -4.03 -5.71
C ASN A 72 -2.58 -2.69 -5.72
N SER A 73 -1.93 -1.64 -6.24
CA SER A 73 -2.54 -0.33 -6.46
C SER A 73 -2.75 -0.05 -7.95
N ASN A 74 -3.65 0.88 -8.27
CA ASN A 74 -3.84 1.38 -9.64
C ASN A 74 -2.92 2.58 -9.96
N TYR A 75 -2.05 2.98 -9.02
CA TYR A 75 -1.17 4.12 -9.25
C TYR A 75 0.03 3.69 -10.09
N GLU A 76 0.21 4.39 -11.20
CA GLU A 76 1.35 4.22 -12.08
C GLU A 76 2.37 5.29 -11.73
N LEU A 77 3.55 4.86 -11.31
CA LEU A 77 4.68 5.73 -11.00
C LEU A 77 5.84 5.36 -11.93
N VAL A 78 6.53 6.39 -12.42
CA VAL A 78 7.72 6.24 -13.26
C VAL A 78 8.88 6.98 -12.58
N ALA A 79 10.01 6.28 -12.47
CA ALA A 79 11.19 6.81 -11.81
C ALA A 79 11.68 8.09 -12.50
N ARG A 80 11.87 9.15 -11.69
CA ARG A 80 12.28 10.50 -12.10
C ARG A 80 11.32 11.24 -13.03
N GLU A 81 10.08 10.78 -13.15
CA GLU A 81 9.02 11.50 -13.86
C GLU A 81 8.13 12.29 -12.89
N SER A 82 8.09 13.62 -13.01
CA SER A 82 7.25 14.46 -12.16
C SER A 82 5.84 14.59 -12.73
N THR A 83 4.93 13.74 -12.27
CA THR A 83 3.50 13.85 -12.60
C THR A 83 2.76 14.64 -11.52
N LYS A 84 2.06 15.71 -11.91
CA LYS A 84 1.22 16.51 -11.00
C LYS A 84 -0.25 16.27 -11.31
N CYS A 85 -1.03 15.98 -10.25
CA CYS A 85 -2.49 15.92 -10.30
C CYS A 85 -3.08 14.97 -11.37
N LYS A 86 -2.49 13.78 -11.58
CA LYS A 86 -3.11 12.72 -12.39
C LYS A 86 -4.26 12.10 -11.59
N VAL A 87 -5.48 12.33 -12.06
CA VAL A 87 -6.69 11.78 -11.42
C VAL A 87 -6.75 10.29 -11.72
N LEU A 88 -6.79 9.47 -10.67
CA LEU A 88 -6.86 8.02 -10.78
C LEU A 88 -8.25 7.55 -11.23
N CYS A 89 -9.28 7.93 -10.47
CA CYS A 89 -10.68 7.69 -10.82
C CYS A 89 -11.58 8.71 -10.15
N LYS A 90 -12.85 8.77 -10.58
CA LYS A 90 -13.91 9.51 -9.89
C LYS A 90 -14.80 8.52 -9.18
N THR A 91 -14.95 8.69 -7.88
CA THR A 91 -15.85 7.88 -7.06
C THR A 91 -17.21 8.56 -6.95
N PRO A 92 -18.30 7.79 -6.83
CA PRO A 92 -19.61 8.37 -6.54
C PRO A 92 -19.61 9.02 -5.14
N PRO A 93 -20.57 9.94 -4.87
CA PRO A 93 -20.77 10.46 -3.52
C PRO A 93 -20.92 9.35 -2.49
N LEU A 94 -20.36 9.57 -1.30
CA LEU A 94 -20.42 8.60 -0.22
C LEU A 94 -21.88 8.32 0.18
N THR A 95 -22.20 7.03 0.31
CA THR A 95 -23.47 6.62 0.92
C THR A 95 -23.46 6.86 2.43
N ALA A 96 -24.63 6.91 3.07
CA ALA A 96 -24.73 7.03 4.52
C ALA A 96 -24.00 5.91 5.28
N ALA A 97 -24.00 4.69 4.72
CA ALA A 97 -23.26 3.56 5.28
C ALA A 97 -21.74 3.78 5.21
N GLN A 98 -21.23 4.25 4.07
CA GLN A 98 -19.80 4.54 3.89
C GLN A 98 -19.34 5.74 4.72
N LEU A 99 -20.20 6.75 4.93
CA LEU A 99 -19.91 7.85 5.85
C LEU A 99 -19.78 7.37 7.29
N LYS A 100 -20.64 6.42 7.69
CA LYS A 100 -20.52 5.78 9.00
C LYS A 100 -19.23 4.97 9.10
N ASP A 101 -18.93 4.12 8.11
CA ASP A 101 -17.69 3.33 8.09
C ASP A 101 -16.44 4.23 8.14
N LEU A 102 -16.45 5.36 7.42
CA LEU A 102 -15.39 6.36 7.48
C LEU A 102 -15.31 7.03 8.86
N SER A 103 -16.46 7.37 9.45
CA SER A 103 -16.51 7.93 10.80
C SER A 103 -15.94 6.95 11.82
N ASP A 104 -16.31 5.67 11.77
CA ASP A 104 -15.83 4.64 12.70
C ASP A 104 -14.31 4.38 12.54
N LEU A 105 -13.74 4.72 11.37
CA LEU A 105 -12.29 4.66 11.12
C LEU A 105 -11.55 5.91 11.61
N VAL A 106 -12.18 7.07 11.72
CA VAL A 106 -11.49 8.35 11.97
C VAL A 106 -11.83 8.95 13.35
N ALA A 107 -12.97 8.59 13.94
CA ALA A 107 -13.52 9.14 15.18
C ALA A 107 -13.47 8.14 16.35
#